data_AF-A0A970NR79-F1
#
_entry.id   AF-A0A970NR79-F1
#
_cell.length_a   1.000
_cell.length_b   1.000
_cell.length_c   1.000
_cell.angle_alpha   90.00
_cell.angle_beta   90.00
_cell.angle_gamma   90.00
#
_symmetry.space_group_name_H-M   'P 1'
#
loop_
_entity.id
_entity.type
_entity.pdbx_description
1 polymer ?
#
loop_
_entity_poly.entity_id
_entity_poly.type
_entity_poly.pdbx_seq_one_letter_code
_entity_poly.pdbx_strand_id
1 'polypeptide(L)'
;MSNSHIRTVGPELIFGKIFDFIGFGAIRGSHFRHLVIARLAYPLSKLKTSEYLYRFQGISIGTGKIYHFLDRLNSRDKEQIEQNSFAHTKGVLKDRISVVFYDMTTLYFEASDEDNL
;
A
#
# COMPACT_ATOMS: atom_id res chain seq x y z
N MET A 1 -0.50 -31.58 -13.34
CA MET A 1 -0.93 -30.28 -13.90
C MET A 1 -0.04 -29.20 -13.30
N SER A 2 1.08 -28.88 -13.96
CA SER A 2 2.03 -27.85 -13.50
C SER A 2 1.50 -26.48 -13.91
N ASN A 3 0.83 -25.77 -12.99
CA ASN A 3 0.44 -24.38 -13.23
C ASN A 3 1.71 -23.53 -13.32
N SER A 4 2.00 -23.04 -14.53
CA SER A 4 3.01 -22.03 -14.79
C SER A 4 2.72 -20.81 -13.93
N HIS A 5 3.63 -20.49 -12.99
CA HIS A 5 3.63 -19.20 -12.29
C HIS A 5 3.81 -18.08 -13.32
N ILE A 6 2.70 -17.45 -13.74
CA ILE A 6 2.75 -16.26 -14.58
C ILE A 6 3.15 -15.09 -13.68
N ARG A 7 4.41 -14.66 -13.78
CA ARG A 7 4.90 -13.48 -13.07
C ARG A 7 4.46 -12.22 -13.82
N THR A 8 3.53 -11.47 -13.25
CA THR A 8 3.12 -10.19 -13.82
C THR A 8 4.11 -9.11 -13.41
N VAL A 9 4.94 -8.66 -14.36
CA VAL A 9 6.01 -7.67 -14.09
C VAL A 9 5.52 -6.22 -14.25
N GLY A 10 4.43 -5.99 -14.99
CA GLY A 10 3.92 -4.65 -15.33
C GLY A 10 3.69 -3.71 -14.12
N PRO A 11 2.89 -4.12 -13.11
CA PRO A 11 2.65 -3.31 -11.92
C PRO A 11 3.93 -2.94 -11.17
N GLU A 12 4.88 -3.87 -11.04
CA GLU A 12 6.17 -3.62 -10.39
C GLU A 12 7.06 -2.67 -11.22
N LEU A 13 7.04 -2.76 -12.55
CA LEU A 13 7.83 -1.88 -13.42
C LEU A 13 7.38 -0.42 -13.37
N ILE A 14 6.08 -0.17 -13.20
CA ILE A 14 5.53 1.17 -13.16
C ILE A 14 5.41 1.66 -11.72
N PHE A 15 4.59 0.99 -10.90
CA PHE A 15 4.33 1.42 -9.53
C PHE A 15 5.53 1.22 -8.62
N GLY A 16 6.36 0.19 -8.85
CA GLY A 16 7.60 0.01 -8.09
C GLY A 16 8.59 1.16 -8.34
N LYS A 17 8.75 1.62 -9.59
CA LYS A 17 9.60 2.78 -9.88
C LYS A 17 9.08 4.06 -9.24
N ILE A 18 7.77 4.30 -9.28
CA ILE A 18 7.15 5.46 -8.64
C ILE A 18 7.32 5.39 -7.12
N PHE A 19 7.10 4.21 -6.52
CA PHE A 19 7.31 3.97 -5.10
C PHE A 19 8.74 4.32 -4.65
N ASP A 20 9.73 3.88 -5.41
CA ASP A 20 11.14 4.19 -5.15
C ASP A 20 11.45 5.67 -5.38
N PHE A 21 10.90 6.28 -6.43
CA PHE A 21 11.05 7.70 -6.75
C PHE A 21 10.48 8.63 -5.67
N ILE A 22 9.39 8.23 -5.02
CA ILE A 22 8.81 8.95 -3.88
C ILE A 22 9.69 8.79 -2.62
N GLY A 23 10.59 7.81 -2.58
CA GLY A 23 11.45 7.53 -1.43
C GLY A 23 10.87 6.52 -0.44
N PHE A 24 9.78 5.83 -0.80
CA PHE A 24 9.16 4.83 0.07
C PHE A 24 10.00 3.56 0.27
N GLY A 25 11.05 3.37 -0.54
CA GLY A 25 12.08 2.34 -0.31
C GLY A 25 12.79 2.45 1.04
N ALA A 26 12.73 3.61 1.72
CA ALA A 26 13.29 3.79 3.06
C ALA A 26 12.49 3.10 4.18
N ILE A 27 11.23 2.71 3.92
CA ILE A 27 10.40 1.99 4.90
C ILE A 27 10.88 0.55 5.02
N ARG A 28 11.17 0.10 6.25
CA ARG A 28 11.77 -1.21 6.47
C ARG A 28 10.78 -2.36 6.19
N GLY A 29 11.27 -3.32 5.40
CA GLY A 29 10.57 -4.56 5.08
C GLY A 29 9.74 -4.47 3.79
N SER A 30 9.48 -5.61 3.17
CA SER A 30 8.84 -5.68 1.85
C SER A 30 7.31 -5.56 1.85
N HIS A 31 6.68 -5.71 3.02
CA HIS A 31 5.22 -5.71 3.17
C HIS A 31 4.58 -4.40 2.69
N PHE A 32 5.20 -3.25 2.99
CA PHE A 32 4.67 -1.95 2.56
C PHE A 32 4.62 -1.86 1.04
N ARG A 33 5.74 -2.15 0.37
CA ARG A 33 5.83 -2.16 -1.09
C ARG A 33 4.79 -3.09 -1.72
N HIS A 34 4.75 -4.34 -1.26
CA HIS A 34 3.82 -5.34 -1.79
C HIS A 34 2.36 -4.90 -1.66
N LEU A 35 1.97 -4.36 -0.51
CA LEU A 35 0.59 -3.94 -0.28
C LEU A 35 0.21 -2.69 -1.08
N VAL A 36 1.11 -1.71 -1.21
CA VAL A 36 0.88 -0.52 -2.04
C VAL A 36 0.71 -0.91 -3.50
N ILE A 37 1.64 -1.70 -4.05
CA ILE A 37 1.60 -2.10 -5.46
C ILE A 37 0.38 -2.98 -5.74
N ALA A 38 0.08 -3.95 -4.87
CA ALA A 38 -1.09 -4.80 -5.02
C ALA A 38 -2.41 -4.00 -4.94
N ARG A 39 -2.51 -3.00 -4.07
CA ARG A 39 -3.70 -2.14 -3.98
C ARG A 39 -3.87 -1.25 -5.20
N LEU A 40 -2.80 -0.70 -5.76
CA LEU A 40 -2.87 0.10 -6.98
C LEU A 40 -3.23 -0.74 -8.21
N ALA A 41 -2.70 -1.96 -8.31
CA ALA A 41 -2.94 -2.85 -9.43
C ALA A 41 -4.28 -3.59 -9.35
N TYR A 42 -4.73 -3.91 -8.14
CA TYR A 42 -5.89 -4.76 -7.89
C TYR A 42 -6.58 -4.41 -6.55
N PRO A 43 -7.35 -3.30 -6.48
CA PRO A 43 -7.88 -2.71 -5.25
C PRO A 43 -9.07 -3.49 -4.65
N LEU A 44 -8.90 -4.78 -4.39
CA LEU A 44 -9.92 -5.64 -3.78
C LEU A 44 -9.67 -5.87 -2.28
N SER A 45 -10.32 -6.90 -1.71
CA SER A 45 -10.19 -7.27 -0.30
C SER A 45 -8.77 -7.72 0.08
N LYS A 46 -8.51 -7.82 1.39
CA LYS A 46 -7.23 -8.32 1.93
C LYS A 46 -6.97 -9.77 1.51
N LEU A 47 -8.02 -10.59 1.46
CA LEU A 47 -7.95 -11.95 0.91
C LEU A 47 -7.51 -11.94 -0.56
N LYS A 48 -8.13 -11.06 -1.37
CA LYS A 48 -7.72 -10.89 -2.78
C LYS A 48 -6.32 -10.33 -2.94
N THR A 49 -5.86 -9.51 -2.00
CA THR A 49 -4.47 -9.04 -1.97
C THR A 49 -3.49 -10.20 -1.72
N SER A 50 -3.80 -11.09 -0.76
CA SER A 50 -3.03 -12.31 -0.51
C SER A 50 -2.98 -13.22 -1.74
N GLU A 51 -4.14 -13.47 -2.38
CA GLU A 51 -4.22 -14.25 -3.62
C GLU A 51 -3.40 -13.61 -4.76
N TYR A 52 -3.46 -12.28 -4.91
CA TYR A 52 -2.69 -11.54 -5.92
C TYR A 52 -1.19 -11.75 -5.74
N LEU A 53 -0.70 -11.55 -4.51
CA LEU A 53 0.73 -11.70 -4.19
C LEU A 53 1.22 -13.13 -4.42
N TYR A 54 0.41 -14.13 -4.07
CA TYR A 54 0.75 -15.52 -4.33
C TYR A 54 0.80 -15.83 -5.83
N ARG A 55 -0.24 -15.46 -6.58
CA ARG A 55 -0.37 -15.82 -8.01
C ARG A 55 0.67 -15.13 -8.89
N PHE A 56 0.88 -13.84 -8.67
CA PHE A 56 1.65 -13.00 -9.61
C PHE A 56 3.06 -12.68 -9.13
N GLN A 57 3.33 -12.78 -7.82
CA GLN A 57 4.65 -12.51 -7.25
C GLN A 57 5.26 -13.73 -6.54
N GLY A 58 4.54 -14.85 -6.42
CA GLY A 58 5.01 -16.05 -5.72
C GLY A 58 5.14 -15.85 -4.20
N ILE A 59 4.54 -14.80 -3.64
CA ILE A 59 4.67 -14.43 -2.23
C ILE A 59 3.46 -14.96 -1.46
N SER A 60 3.72 -15.87 -0.52
CA SER A 60 2.69 -16.37 0.39
C SER A 60 2.61 -15.50 1.65
N ILE A 61 1.52 -14.76 1.79
CA ILE A 61 1.21 -13.95 2.98
C ILE A 61 -0.24 -14.16 3.39
N GLY A 62 -0.46 -14.63 4.62
CA GLY A 62 -1.81 -14.78 5.16
C GLY A 62 -2.45 -13.42 5.48
N THR A 63 -3.78 -13.35 5.42
CA THR A 63 -4.55 -12.13 5.74
C THR A 63 -4.24 -11.59 7.13
N GLY A 64 -4.04 -12.43 8.14
CA GLY A 64 -3.64 -12.00 9.49
C GLY A 64 -2.33 -11.21 9.52
N LYS A 65 -1.33 -11.59 8.71
CA LYS A 65 -0.08 -10.82 8.58
C LYS A 65 -0.32 -9.47 7.92
N ILE A 66 -1.27 -9.37 6.99
CA ILE A 66 -1.69 -8.10 6.40
C ILE A 66 -2.30 -7.20 7.49
N TYR A 67 -3.19 -7.73 8.34
CA TYR A 67 -3.75 -6.97 9.46
C TYR A 67 -2.68 -6.46 10.43
N HIS A 68 -1.82 -7.35 10.94
CA HIS A 68 -0.74 -6.94 11.84
C HIS A 68 0.21 -5.92 11.21
N PHE A 69 0.47 -6.03 9.91
CA PHE A 69 1.24 -5.02 9.20
C PHE A 69 0.50 -3.68 9.14
N LEU A 70 -0.81 -3.65 8.91
CA LEU A 70 -1.59 -2.41 8.90
C LEU A 70 -1.59 -1.74 10.29
N ASP A 71 -1.68 -2.52 11.37
CA ASP A 71 -1.57 -2.00 12.74
C ASP A 71 -0.19 -1.38 12.99
N ARG A 72 0.87 -2.06 12.55
CA ARG A 72 2.25 -1.56 12.62
C ARG A 72 2.44 -0.32 11.76
N LEU A 73 1.86 -0.30 10.56
CA LEU A 73 1.92 0.84 9.66
C LEU A 73 1.33 2.07 10.32
N ASN A 74 0.16 1.94 10.95
CA ASN A 74 -0.48 3.05 11.65
C ASN A 74 0.31 3.50 12.89
N SER A 75 0.84 2.56 13.67
CA SER A 75 1.48 2.86 14.95
C SER A 75 2.96 3.25 14.87
N ARG A 76 3.67 2.89 13.80
CA ARG A 76 5.13 3.07 13.70
C ARG A 76 5.59 3.69 12.39
N ASP A 77 5.05 3.23 11.25
CA ASP A 77 5.60 3.60 9.94
C ASP A 77 4.91 4.85 9.35
N LYS A 78 3.73 5.25 9.87
CA LYS A 78 2.88 6.33 9.34
C LYS A 78 3.60 7.67 9.22
N GLU A 79 4.19 8.15 10.31
CA GLU A 79 4.88 9.44 10.33
C GLU A 79 6.02 9.48 9.29
N GLN A 80 6.81 8.41 9.20
CA GLN A 80 7.88 8.31 8.21
C GLN A 80 7.35 8.35 6.77
N ILE A 81 6.24 7.66 6.50
CA ILE A 81 5.59 7.67 5.18
C ILE A 81 5.08 9.08 4.83
N GLU A 82 4.46 9.77 5.79
CA GLU A 82 3.98 11.15 5.62
C GLU A 82 5.13 12.12 5.34
N GLN A 83 6.23 12.01 6.09
CA GLN A 83 7.43 12.83 5.89
C GLN A 83 8.09 12.58 4.54
N ASN A 84 8.22 11.31 4.12
CA ASN A 84 8.75 10.98 2.80
C ASN A 84 7.85 11.56 1.68
N SER A 85 6.53 11.46 1.83
CA SER A 85 5.57 12.01 0.86
C SER A 85 5.66 13.53 0.77
N PHE A 86 5.77 14.21 1.92
CA PHE A 86 5.91 15.66 1.99
C PHE A 86 7.24 16.12 1.38
N ALA A 87 8.35 15.49 1.75
CA ALA A 87 9.67 15.80 1.22
C ALA A 87 9.72 15.62 -0.30
N HIS A 88 9.16 14.53 -0.82
CA HIS A 88 9.04 14.30 -2.25
C HIS A 88 8.23 15.40 -2.95
N THR A 89 7.04 15.70 -2.43
CA THR A 89 6.15 16.73 -2.99
C THR A 89 6.83 18.09 -3.02
N LYS A 90 7.52 18.45 -1.93
CA LYS A 90 8.30 19.68 -1.83
C LYS A 90 9.41 19.75 -2.89
N GLY A 91 10.13 18.64 -3.10
CA GLY A 91 11.16 18.53 -4.14
C GLY A 91 10.59 18.70 -5.56
N VAL A 92 9.46 18.06 -5.87
CA VAL A 92 8.75 18.22 -7.15
C VAL A 92 8.35 19.69 -7.39
N LEU A 93 7.95 20.39 -6.32
CA LEU A 93 7.57 21.80 -6.35
C LEU A 93 8.77 22.77 -6.20
N LYS A 94 10.01 22.27 -6.30
CA LYS A 94 11.25 23.08 -6.18
C LYS A 94 11.29 23.93 -4.89
N ASP A 95 10.89 23.31 -3.78
CA ASP A 95 10.79 23.91 -2.45
C ASP A 95 9.81 25.09 -2.33
N ARG A 96 8.91 25.26 -3.30
CA ARG A 96 7.94 26.37 -3.32
C ARG A 96 6.51 25.85 -3.40
N ILE A 97 5.81 25.86 -2.28
CA ILE A 97 4.38 25.56 -2.22
C ILE A 97 3.61 26.88 -2.38
N SER A 98 2.89 27.05 -3.49
CA SER A 98 2.17 28.30 -3.79
C SER A 98 0.69 28.27 -3.41
N VAL A 99 0.04 27.11 -3.50
CA VAL A 99 -1.39 26.92 -3.22
C VAL A 99 -1.58 25.57 -2.53
N VAL A 100 -2.46 25.52 -1.53
CA VAL A 100 -2.86 24.28 -0.85
C VAL A 100 -4.37 24.14 -1.00
N PHE A 101 -4.80 23.09 -1.69
CA PHE A 101 -6.22 22.71 -1.75
C PHE A 101 -6.52 21.76 -0.58
N TYR A 102 -7.54 22.09 0.22
CA TYR A 102 -7.96 21.30 1.37
C TYR A 102 -9.47 21.10 1.34
N ASP A 103 -9.91 19.87 1.61
CA ASP A 103 -11.31 19.48 1.76
C ASP A 103 -11.43 18.47 2.91
N MET A 104 -12.57 18.46 3.61
CA MET A 104 -12.84 17.56 4.72
C MET A 104 -13.78 16.45 4.29
N THR A 105 -13.26 15.24 4.19
CA THR A 105 -14.06 14.03 3.93
C THR A 105 -14.22 13.21 5.21
N THR A 106 -15.47 12.93 5.61
CA THR A 106 -15.77 11.99 6.70
C THR A 106 -15.99 10.60 6.14
N LEU A 107 -15.25 9.60 6.62
CA LEU A 107 -15.52 8.19 6.34
C LEU A 107 -16.44 7.63 7.43
N TYR A 108 -17.70 7.36 7.07
CA TYR A 108 -18.67 6.69 7.94
C TYR A 108 -18.68 5.18 7.65
N PHE A 109 -18.58 4.37 8.70
CA PHE A 109 -18.71 2.92 8.60
C PHE A 109 -19.85 2.48 9.52
N GLU A 110 -20.80 1.74 8.97
CA GLU A 110 -21.85 1.04 9.71
C GLU A 110 -21.54 -0.46 9.61
N ALA A 111 -21.37 -1.12 10.75
CA ALA A 111 -21.28 -2.57 10.78
C ALA A 111 -22.72 -3.11 10.80
N SER A 112 -23.13 -3.82 9.75
CA SER A 112 -24.38 -4.57 9.78
C SER A 112 -24.16 -5.82 10.65
N ASP A 113 -25.03 -5.98 11.64
CA ASP A 113 -25.08 -6.97 12.74
C ASP A 113 -24.25 -6.64 13.99
N GLU A 114 -24.98 -6.22 15.04
CA GLU A 114 -24.57 -6.45 16.42
C GLU A 114 -24.30 -7.96 16.59
N ASP A 115 -23.14 -8.31 17.15
CA ASP A 115 -22.87 -9.66 17.63
C ASP A 115 -24.06 -10.13 18.49
N ASN A 116 -24.86 -11.06 17.97
CA ASN A 116 -25.77 -11.85 18.81
C ASN A 116 -24.88 -12.68 19.73
N LEU A 117 -24.61 -12.14 20.92
CA LEU A 117 -24.02 -12.82 22.08
C LEU A 117 -24.81 -14.09 22.45
#